data_AF-A0A2U3RA65-F1
#
_entry.id   AF-A0A2U3RA65-F1
#
_cell.length_a   1.000
_cell.length_b   1.000
_cell.length_c   1.000
_cell.angle_alpha   90.00
_cell.angle_beta   90.00
_cell.angle_gamma   90.00
#
_symmetry.space_group_name_H-M   'P 1'
#
loop_
_entity.id
_entity.type
_entity.pdbx_description
1 polymer ?
#
loop_
_entity_poly.entity_id
_entity_poly.type
_entity_poly.pdbx_seq_one_letter_code
_entity_poly.pdbx_strand_id
1 'polypeptide(L)'
;MWFYYFTEPIFRYIGRIFKNPMAWVPYIFFKKWTLAIYTTSIIVIYLIFTNKVVQEKLVSFTKIMNYELGEAKAIAQHCTSHLANGQWSQLWQCIGDHPKYEPTDHDQMLEEGDEHEINIDLQQAEKSKEIIKKKDQRNYSDSCSELLATINVQSSRAQTLREERKIFENECKAYQAQSNKITSAALSTDSQMLARQEISLQAKRQVILQKQKKLNTEMMETKMRINSLSAYISSNIRSNLDQEFVKKLHQLKESLNEKLAEGLRYESSELEYQEGELLDQEQKTKEKETALETEFQQNKYETKVLEETLKRIIESNNNFAEKNRIELRLKQISIQQQKLIQEKRLLHTKITTLQTQKNELSQKKADLKARIEIFNQTS
;
A
#
# COMPACT_ATOMS: atom_id res chain seq x y z
N MET A 1 19.63 48.43 12.51
CA MET A 1 20.95 48.85 11.96
C MET A 1 22.13 48.00 12.47
N TRP A 2 22.10 47.52 13.73
CA TRP A 2 23.13 46.63 14.29
C TRP A 2 23.21 45.21 13.70
N PHE A 3 22.09 44.69 13.19
CA PHE A 3 22.03 43.32 12.62
C PHE A 3 22.88 43.18 11.36
N TYR A 4 22.90 44.19 10.49
CA TYR A 4 23.68 44.18 9.24
C TYR A 4 25.20 44.20 9.48
N TYR A 5 25.67 44.98 10.46
CA TYR A 5 27.10 45.08 10.78
C TYR A 5 27.70 43.78 11.33
N PHE A 6 26.89 42.96 12.01
CA PHE A 6 27.34 41.67 12.54
C PHE A 6 27.22 40.52 11.53
N THR A 7 26.19 40.52 10.69
CA THR A 7 25.96 39.39 9.77
C THR A 7 26.88 39.41 8.55
N GLU A 8 27.24 40.58 8.05
CA GLU A 8 28.02 40.71 6.80
C GLU A 8 29.45 40.10 6.86
N PRO A 9 30.26 40.30 7.93
CA PRO A 9 31.56 39.64 8.03
C PRO A 9 31.45 38.12 8.24
N ILE A 10 30.39 37.66 8.92
CA ILE A 10 30.15 36.22 9.18
C ILE A 10 29.80 35.49 7.89
N PHE A 11 28.89 36.03 7.06
CA PHE A 11 28.54 35.42 5.78
C PHE A 11 29.71 35.43 4.77
N ARG A 12 30.57 36.46 4.78
CA ARG A 12 31.80 36.49 3.96
C ARG A 12 32.82 35.41 4.36
N TYR A 13 32.89 35.08 5.65
CA TYR A 13 33.79 34.03 6.17
C TYR A 13 33.26 32.62 5.87
N ILE A 14 31.94 32.43 6.02
CA ILE A 14 31.26 31.16 5.73
C ILE A 14 31.43 30.77 4.26
N GLY A 15 31.35 31.72 3.31
CA GLY A 15 31.55 31.45 1.89
C GLY A 15 32.96 30.96 1.50
N ARG A 16 34.00 31.30 2.29
CA ARG A 16 35.38 30.80 2.06
C ARG A 16 35.61 29.42 2.67
N ILE A 17 34.93 29.10 3.77
CA ILE A 17 34.99 27.80 4.46
C ILE A 17 34.39 26.68 3.59
N PHE A 18 33.31 26.96 2.87
CA PHE A 18 32.63 25.95 2.04
C PHE A 18 33.43 25.48 0.80
N LYS A 19 34.51 26.16 0.41
CA LYS A 19 35.39 25.72 -0.70
C LYS A 19 36.47 24.73 -0.29
N ASN A 20 36.70 24.53 1.00
CA ASN A 20 37.79 23.68 1.50
C ASN A 20 37.22 22.42 2.19
N PRO A 21 37.45 21.20 1.66
CA PRO A 21 36.81 19.98 2.16
C PRO A 21 37.22 19.61 3.59
N MET A 22 38.37 20.11 4.08
CA MET A 22 38.77 19.94 5.49
C MET A 22 37.90 20.75 6.47
N ALA A 23 37.34 21.88 6.04
CA ALA A 23 36.56 22.77 6.92
C ALA A 23 35.09 22.35 7.03
N TRP A 24 34.63 21.45 6.15
CA TRP A 24 33.31 20.81 6.24
C TRP A 24 33.16 19.90 7.46
N VAL A 25 34.24 19.25 7.87
CA VAL A 25 34.23 18.32 9.01
C VAL A 25 33.82 19.04 10.31
N PRO A 26 34.53 20.09 10.78
CA PRO A 26 34.10 20.81 11.97
C PRO A 26 32.72 21.45 11.80
N TYR A 27 32.37 21.96 10.62
CA TYR A 27 31.05 22.55 10.37
C TYR A 27 29.89 21.55 10.55
N ILE A 28 30.02 20.32 10.05
CA ILE A 28 29.00 19.27 10.25
C ILE A 28 28.89 18.90 11.73
N PHE A 29 30.02 18.81 12.44
CA PHE A 29 30.03 18.55 13.88
C PHE A 29 29.34 19.67 14.65
N PHE A 30 29.67 20.95 14.39
CA PHE A 30 29.02 22.10 15.01
C PHE A 30 27.52 22.19 14.68
N LYS A 31 27.11 21.86 13.45
CA LYS A 31 25.70 21.87 13.06
C LYS A 31 24.88 20.78 13.76
N LYS A 32 25.43 19.57 13.90
CA LYS A 32 24.78 18.48 14.64
C LYS A 32 24.72 18.77 16.14
N TRP A 33 25.80 19.33 16.71
CA TRP A 33 25.85 19.70 18.11
C TRP A 33 24.88 20.83 18.46
N THR A 34 24.83 21.89 17.63
CA THR A 34 23.88 23.00 17.83
C THR A 34 22.45 22.52 17.70
N LEU A 35 22.12 21.68 16.70
CA LEU A 35 20.78 21.10 16.57
C LEU A 35 20.40 20.26 17.80
N ALA A 36 21.31 19.43 18.33
CA ALA A 36 21.07 18.62 19.51
C ALA A 36 20.86 19.47 20.77
N ILE A 37 21.64 20.54 20.95
CA ILE A 37 21.47 21.49 22.06
C ILE A 37 20.12 22.22 21.94
N TYR A 38 19.75 22.69 20.74
CA TYR A 38 18.47 23.38 20.56
C TYR A 38 17.28 22.44 20.77
N THR A 39 17.31 21.21 20.24
CA THR A 39 16.22 20.25 20.45
C THR A 39 16.09 19.84 21.91
N THR A 40 17.20 19.56 22.59
CA THR A 40 17.17 19.25 24.04
C THR A 40 16.71 20.45 24.86
N SER A 41 17.13 21.67 24.52
CA SER A 41 16.66 22.90 25.18
C SER A 41 15.16 23.11 24.99
N ILE A 42 14.65 22.91 23.76
CA ILE A 42 13.21 23.02 23.46
C ILE A 42 12.42 21.95 24.22
N ILE A 43 12.92 20.71 24.29
CA ILE A 43 12.27 19.62 25.03
C ILE A 43 12.25 19.92 26.54
N VAL A 44 13.36 20.41 27.10
CA VAL A 44 13.45 20.79 28.51
C VAL A 44 12.51 21.97 28.80
N ILE A 45 12.49 23.00 27.95
CA ILE A 45 11.56 24.13 28.06
C ILE A 45 10.12 23.63 27.99
N TYR A 46 9.78 22.77 27.03
CA TYR A 46 8.46 22.18 26.90
C TYR A 46 8.05 21.36 28.13
N LEU A 47 8.96 20.57 28.70
CA LEU A 47 8.74 19.80 29.93
C LEU A 47 8.59 20.69 31.17
N ILE A 48 9.35 21.79 31.25
CA ILE A 48 9.22 22.82 32.29
C ILE A 48 7.84 23.49 32.20
N PHE A 49 7.41 23.88 31.00
CA PHE A 49 6.12 24.56 30.80
C PHE A 49 4.90 23.64 30.91
N THR A 50 5.03 22.34 30.67
CA THR A 50 3.93 21.37 30.82
C THR A 50 3.80 20.81 32.25
N ASN A 51 4.81 21.00 33.11
CA ASN A 51 4.77 20.53 34.49
C ASN A 51 4.02 21.53 35.40
N LYS A 52 2.87 21.10 35.94
CA LYS A 52 2.02 21.92 36.83
C LYS A 52 2.77 22.51 38.02
N VAL A 53 3.73 21.77 38.60
CA VAL A 53 4.51 22.23 39.77
C VAL A 53 5.40 23.41 39.43
N VAL A 54 5.94 23.44 38.19
CA VAL A 54 6.80 24.54 37.74
C VAL A 54 5.98 25.77 37.39
N GLN A 55 4.79 25.61 36.81
CA GLN A 55 3.86 26.72 36.59
C GLN A 55 3.45 27.39 37.90
N GLU A 56 3.13 26.62 38.95
CA GLU A 56 2.83 27.18 40.28
C GLU A 56 4.02 27.93 40.89
N LYS A 57 5.24 27.39 40.74
CA LYS A 57 6.45 28.09 41.20
C LYS A 57 6.75 29.35 40.39
N LEU A 58 6.53 29.35 39.08
CA LEU A 58 6.68 30.54 38.24
C LEU A 58 5.72 31.65 38.69
N VAL A 59 4.45 31.32 38.99
CA VAL A 59 3.49 32.28 39.54
C VAL A 59 3.97 32.85 40.89
N SER A 60 4.57 32.01 41.75
CA SER A 60 5.16 32.50 43.01
C SER A 60 6.37 33.42 42.78
N PHE A 61 7.22 33.10 41.81
CA PHE A 61 8.35 33.96 41.41
C PHE A 61 7.88 35.28 40.81
N THR A 62 6.84 35.28 39.98
CA THR A 62 6.24 36.51 39.44
C THR A 62 5.69 37.38 40.56
N LYS A 63 5.03 36.80 41.57
CA LYS A 63 4.55 37.53 42.75
C LYS A 63 5.70 38.15 43.55
N ILE A 64 6.78 37.41 43.77
CA ILE A 64 7.97 37.90 44.48
C ILE A 64 8.65 39.00 43.66
N MET A 65 8.86 38.81 42.36
CA MET A 65 9.45 39.85 41.51
C MET A 65 8.60 41.10 41.45
N ASN A 66 7.28 40.98 41.32
CA ASN A 66 6.38 42.14 41.31
C ASN A 66 6.37 42.87 42.66
N TYR A 67 6.50 42.13 43.77
CA TYR A 67 6.66 42.70 45.10
C TYR A 67 7.97 43.49 45.21
N GLU A 68 9.10 42.89 44.85
CA GLU A 68 10.44 43.53 44.88
C GLU A 68 10.54 44.71 43.91
N LEU A 69 9.96 44.59 42.71
CA LEU A 69 9.84 45.68 41.75
C LEU A 69 8.97 46.82 42.30
N GLY A 70 7.91 46.48 43.04
CA GLY A 70 7.06 47.45 43.72
C GLY A 70 7.82 48.22 44.82
N GLU A 71 8.60 47.52 45.65
CA GLU A 71 9.46 48.16 46.66
C GLU A 71 10.54 49.04 46.01
N ALA A 72 11.20 48.54 44.96
CA ALA A 72 12.20 49.31 44.23
C ALA A 72 11.61 50.57 43.58
N LYS A 73 10.41 50.47 42.99
CA LYS A 73 9.67 51.62 42.43
C LYS A 73 9.26 52.61 43.53
N ALA A 74 8.82 52.13 44.70
CA ALA A 74 8.47 52.97 45.84
C ALA A 74 9.68 53.76 46.38
N ILE A 75 10.82 53.08 46.55
CA ILE A 75 12.08 53.71 46.96
C ILE A 75 12.53 54.73 45.90
N ALA A 76 12.40 54.39 44.62
CA ALA A 76 12.73 55.30 43.52
C ALA A 76 11.85 56.55 43.51
N GLN A 77 10.55 56.42 43.77
CA GLN A 77 9.58 57.53 43.76
C GLN A 77 9.76 58.46 44.97
N HIS A 78 9.96 57.90 46.17
CA HIS A 78 9.91 58.68 47.40
C HIS A 78 11.30 59.02 47.98
N CYS A 79 12.26 58.11 47.90
CA CYS A 79 13.54 58.26 48.60
C CYS A 79 14.63 58.95 47.76
N THR A 80 14.52 58.95 46.43
CA THR A 80 15.52 59.57 45.53
C THR A 80 15.63 61.09 45.68
N SER A 81 14.56 61.76 46.12
CA SER A 81 14.56 63.19 46.43
C SER A 81 15.56 63.57 47.55
N HIS A 82 15.74 62.68 48.54
CA HIS A 82 16.71 62.89 49.62
C HIS A 82 18.17 62.72 49.16
N LEU A 83 18.40 61.91 48.13
CA LEU A 83 19.71 61.79 47.47
C LEU A 83 20.09 63.09 46.75
N ALA A 84 19.16 63.66 46.00
CA ALA A 84 19.36 64.93 45.27
C ALA A 84 19.64 66.11 46.20
N ASN A 85 19.09 66.09 47.42
CA ASN A 85 19.26 67.13 48.43
C ASN A 85 20.45 66.91 49.39
N GLY A 86 21.24 65.84 49.20
CA GLY A 86 22.44 65.53 50.00
C GLY A 86 22.16 65.03 51.43
N GLN A 87 20.93 64.61 51.73
CA GLN A 87 20.48 64.22 53.07
C GLN A 87 20.65 62.72 53.34
N TRP A 88 21.90 62.28 53.49
CA TRP A 88 22.26 60.86 53.60
C TRP A 88 21.57 60.11 54.76
N SER A 89 21.42 60.74 55.93
CA SER A 89 20.77 60.09 57.07
C SER A 89 19.28 59.83 56.84
N GLN A 90 18.58 60.74 56.15
CA GLN A 90 17.15 60.60 55.86
C GLN A 90 16.91 59.65 54.68
N LEU A 91 17.85 59.59 53.73
CA LEU A 91 17.84 58.60 52.66
C LEU A 91 17.90 57.17 53.23
N TRP A 92 18.82 56.88 54.16
CA TRP A 92 18.93 55.55 54.76
C TRP A 92 17.72 55.17 55.61
N GLN A 93 17.09 56.14 56.28
CA GLN A 93 15.81 55.91 56.98
C GLN A 93 14.67 55.61 56.00
N CYS A 94 14.58 56.36 54.90
CA CYS A 94 13.56 56.16 53.87
C CYS A 94 13.72 54.81 53.15
N ILE A 95 14.95 54.37 52.87
CA ILE A 95 15.20 53.05 52.25
C ILE A 95 14.79 51.90 53.20
N GLY A 96 14.94 52.09 54.51
CA GLY A 96 14.56 51.08 55.51
C GLY A 96 13.05 50.98 55.77
N ASP A 97 12.32 52.08 55.63
CA ASP A 97 10.86 52.15 55.81
C ASP A 97 10.25 53.13 54.79
N HIS A 98 10.08 52.65 53.56
CA HIS A 98 9.60 53.48 52.46
C HIS A 98 8.06 53.50 52.41
N PRO A 99 7.44 54.62 52.00
CA PRO A 99 6.01 54.66 51.69
C PRO A 99 5.64 53.65 50.60
N LYS A 100 4.36 53.30 50.50
CA LYS A 100 3.86 52.45 49.41
C LYS A 100 3.90 53.23 48.09
N TYR A 101 4.28 52.55 47.01
CA TYR A 101 4.25 53.09 45.66
C TYR A 101 2.84 53.55 45.27
N GLU A 102 2.74 54.75 44.69
CA GLU A 102 1.51 55.24 44.07
C GLU A 102 1.67 55.24 42.54
N PRO A 103 0.84 54.48 41.79
CA PRO A 103 0.93 54.42 40.34
C PRO A 103 0.80 55.81 39.71
N THR A 104 1.69 56.13 38.77
CA THR A 104 1.60 57.38 38.01
C THR A 104 0.62 57.23 36.85
N ASP A 105 0.07 58.33 36.33
CA ASP A 105 -0.83 58.31 35.15
C ASP A 105 -0.19 57.57 33.96
N HIS A 106 1.13 57.66 33.80
CA HIS A 106 1.87 56.94 32.76
C HIS A 106 1.91 55.43 32.98
N ASP A 107 1.98 54.95 34.22
CA ASP A 107 1.91 53.52 34.52
C ASP A 107 0.52 52.96 34.25
N GLN A 108 -0.53 53.72 34.58
CA GLN A 108 -1.92 53.32 34.29
C GLN A 108 -2.17 53.22 32.78
N MET A 109 -1.67 54.18 31.99
CA MET A 109 -1.76 54.12 30.53
C MET A 109 -0.97 52.94 29.92
N LEU A 110 0.16 52.55 30.53
CA LEU A 110 0.93 51.38 30.11
C LEU A 110 0.20 50.08 30.46
N GLU A 111 -0.34 49.95 31.67
CA GLU A 111 -1.13 48.78 32.08
C GLU A 111 -2.38 48.60 31.23
N GLU A 112 -3.12 49.69 30.93
CA GLU A 112 -4.26 49.66 30.01
C GLU A 112 -3.85 49.26 28.58
N GLY A 113 -2.69 49.72 28.11
CA GLY A 113 -2.12 49.35 26.82
C GLY A 113 -1.75 47.86 26.74
N ASP A 114 -1.07 47.35 27.77
CA ASP A 114 -0.67 45.95 27.88
C ASP A 114 -1.91 45.03 28.00
N GLU A 115 -2.90 45.40 28.81
CA GLU A 115 -4.18 44.66 28.89
C GLU A 115 -4.92 44.63 27.55
N HIS A 116 -4.88 45.73 26.79
CA HIS A 116 -5.49 45.79 25.46
C HIS A 116 -4.77 44.85 24.47
N GLU A 117 -3.44 44.86 24.45
CA GLU A 117 -2.63 44.00 23.58
C GLU A 117 -2.82 42.51 23.92
N ILE A 118 -2.80 42.18 25.21
CA ILE A 118 -3.07 40.81 25.70
C ILE A 118 -4.46 40.33 25.27
N ASN A 119 -5.49 41.19 25.36
CA ASN A 119 -6.85 40.85 24.95
C ASN A 119 -6.96 40.64 23.43
N ILE A 120 -6.26 41.44 22.62
CA ILE A 120 -6.19 41.25 21.16
C ILE A 120 -5.55 39.91 20.82
N ASP A 121 -4.43 39.58 21.46
CA ASP A 121 -3.71 38.32 21.24
C ASP A 121 -4.54 37.10 21.64
N LEU A 122 -5.26 37.18 22.77
CA LEU A 122 -6.20 36.14 23.21
C LEU A 122 -7.31 35.92 22.18
N GLN A 123 -7.93 37.00 21.68
CA GLN A 123 -8.97 36.90 20.65
C GLN A 123 -8.44 36.30 19.33
N GLN A 124 -7.21 36.65 18.95
CA GLN A 124 -6.56 36.12 17.75
C GLN A 124 -6.21 34.62 17.91
N ALA A 125 -5.77 34.21 19.10
CA ALA A 125 -5.55 32.81 19.44
C ALA A 125 -6.86 31.99 19.42
N GLU A 126 -7.97 32.54 19.89
CA GLU A 126 -9.28 31.88 19.82
C GLU A 126 -9.81 31.76 18.38
N LYS A 127 -9.71 32.84 17.58
CA LYS A 127 -10.09 32.82 16.17
C LYS A 127 -9.29 31.80 15.37
N SER A 128 -7.98 31.72 15.59
CA SER A 128 -7.12 30.74 14.92
C SER A 128 -7.46 29.30 15.32
N LYS A 129 -7.73 29.03 16.62
CA LYS A 129 -8.23 27.73 17.09
C LYS A 129 -9.56 27.34 16.41
N GLU A 130 -10.50 28.28 16.28
CA GLU A 130 -11.75 28.04 15.57
C GLU A 130 -11.54 27.73 14.07
N ILE A 131 -10.66 28.48 13.40
CA ILE A 131 -10.36 28.26 11.98
C ILE A 131 -9.75 26.87 11.77
N ILE A 132 -8.81 26.45 12.63
CA ILE A 132 -8.21 25.11 12.60
C ILE A 132 -9.30 24.05 12.79
N LYS A 133 -10.16 24.21 13.81
CA LYS A 133 -11.28 23.29 14.08
C LYS A 133 -12.24 23.17 12.89
N LYS A 134 -12.59 24.29 12.26
CA LYS A 134 -13.47 24.35 11.06
C LYS A 134 -12.79 23.71 9.84
N LYS A 135 -11.48 23.85 9.68
CA LYS A 135 -10.71 23.24 8.59
C LYS A 135 -10.61 21.72 8.77
N ASP A 136 -10.37 21.25 9.98
CA ASP A 136 -10.32 19.83 10.30
C ASP A 136 -11.69 19.16 10.09
N GLN A 137 -12.78 19.84 10.45
CA GLN A 137 -14.14 19.36 10.18
C GLN A 137 -14.46 19.24 8.69
N ARG A 138 -14.03 20.20 7.86
CA ARG A 138 -14.21 20.13 6.40
C ARG A 138 -13.42 18.97 5.80
N ASN A 139 -12.14 18.87 6.11
CA ASN A 139 -11.29 17.77 5.63
C ASN A 139 -11.85 16.39 6.02
N TYR A 140 -12.39 16.27 7.24
CA TYR A 140 -13.05 15.06 7.70
C TYR A 140 -14.32 14.75 6.90
N SER A 141 -15.20 15.73 6.71
CA SER A 141 -16.42 15.60 5.90
C SER A 141 -16.12 15.20 4.46
N ASP A 142 -15.11 15.81 3.85
CA ASP A 142 -14.68 15.51 2.48
C ASP A 142 -14.17 14.07 2.39
N SER A 143 -13.31 13.63 3.32
CA SER A 143 -12.79 12.25 3.35
C SER A 143 -13.90 11.21 3.57
N CYS A 144 -14.90 11.54 4.39
CA CYS A 144 -16.08 10.71 4.61
C CYS A 144 -16.92 10.57 3.33
N SER A 145 -17.14 11.68 2.61
CA SER A 145 -17.88 11.66 1.34
C SER A 145 -17.17 10.90 0.23
N GLU A 146 -15.84 11.04 0.14
CA GLU A 146 -14.98 10.32 -0.81
C GLU A 146 -15.04 8.80 -0.56
N LEU A 147 -14.99 8.38 0.71
CA LEU A 147 -15.11 6.97 1.09
C LEU A 147 -16.47 6.39 0.70
N LEU A 148 -17.56 7.10 0.98
CA LEU A 148 -18.91 6.70 0.57
C LEU A 148 -19.03 6.56 -0.95
N ALA A 149 -18.49 7.52 -1.71
CA ALA A 149 -18.48 7.48 -3.16
C ALA A 149 -17.69 6.26 -3.68
N THR A 150 -16.53 5.98 -3.07
CA THR A 150 -15.69 4.82 -3.41
C THR A 150 -16.42 3.51 -3.19
N ILE A 151 -17.10 3.35 -2.05
CA ILE A 151 -17.88 2.14 -1.75
C ILE A 151 -19.01 1.95 -2.76
N ASN A 152 -19.70 3.02 -3.15
CA ASN A 152 -20.78 2.96 -4.14
C ASN A 152 -20.26 2.56 -5.54
N VAL A 153 -19.11 3.12 -5.96
CA VAL A 153 -18.47 2.74 -7.23
C VAL A 153 -18.05 1.28 -7.23
N GLN A 154 -17.43 0.80 -6.15
CA GLN A 154 -17.05 -0.61 -6.01
C GLN A 154 -18.27 -1.53 -5.99
N SER A 155 -19.32 -1.11 -5.30
CA SER A 155 -20.61 -1.81 -5.26
C SER A 155 -21.26 -1.95 -6.63
N SER A 156 -21.22 -0.91 -7.45
CA SER A 156 -21.71 -0.92 -8.83
C SER A 156 -20.85 -1.85 -9.71
N ARG A 157 -19.52 -1.72 -9.62
CA ARG A 157 -18.58 -2.58 -10.36
C ARG A 157 -18.74 -4.06 -10.03
N ALA A 158 -18.99 -4.40 -8.76
CA ALA A 158 -19.26 -5.78 -8.34
C ALA A 158 -20.52 -6.33 -9.01
N GLN A 159 -21.57 -5.52 -9.15
CA GLN A 159 -22.81 -5.91 -9.79
C GLN A 159 -22.62 -6.08 -11.31
N THR A 160 -21.96 -5.14 -11.98
CA THR A 160 -21.60 -5.27 -13.40
C THR A 160 -20.77 -6.53 -13.65
N LEU A 161 -19.77 -6.82 -12.81
CA LEU A 161 -18.98 -8.05 -12.94
C LEU A 161 -19.80 -9.32 -12.69
N ARG A 162 -20.82 -9.28 -11.83
CA ARG A 162 -21.74 -10.40 -11.63
C ARG A 162 -22.58 -10.66 -12.88
N GLU A 163 -23.01 -9.62 -13.57
CA GLU A 163 -23.73 -9.71 -14.85
C GLU A 163 -22.82 -10.23 -15.97
N GLU A 164 -21.61 -9.66 -16.12
CA GLU A 164 -20.60 -10.14 -17.06
C GLU A 164 -20.31 -11.65 -16.84
N ARG A 165 -20.20 -12.08 -15.58
CA ARG A 165 -20.00 -13.50 -15.23
C ARG A 165 -21.16 -14.40 -15.66
N LYS A 166 -22.41 -13.98 -15.46
CA LYS A 166 -23.57 -14.74 -15.92
C LYS A 166 -23.64 -14.86 -17.43
N ILE A 167 -23.31 -13.78 -18.15
CA ILE A 167 -23.24 -13.80 -19.61
C ILE A 167 -22.17 -14.78 -20.06
N PHE A 168 -20.97 -14.71 -19.47
CA PHE A 168 -19.88 -15.63 -19.75
C PHE A 168 -20.24 -17.10 -19.47
N GLU A 169 -20.90 -17.39 -18.33
CA GLU A 169 -21.37 -18.73 -18.01
C GLU A 169 -22.34 -19.28 -19.06
N ASN A 170 -23.25 -18.44 -19.56
CA ASN A 170 -24.17 -18.83 -20.63
C ASN A 170 -23.44 -19.06 -21.97
N GLU A 171 -22.45 -18.24 -22.30
CA GLU A 171 -21.59 -18.46 -23.48
C GLU A 171 -20.83 -19.78 -23.38
N CYS A 172 -20.28 -20.13 -22.21
CA CYS A 172 -19.61 -21.41 -21.97
C CYS A 172 -20.57 -22.60 -22.13
N LYS A 173 -21.79 -22.52 -21.58
CA LYS A 173 -22.82 -23.56 -21.75
C LYS A 173 -23.21 -23.74 -23.22
N ALA A 174 -23.37 -22.65 -23.96
CA ALA A 174 -23.67 -22.69 -25.38
C ALA A 174 -22.52 -23.34 -26.18
N TYR A 175 -21.28 -23.00 -25.86
CA TYR A 175 -20.10 -23.63 -26.45
C TYR A 175 -20.03 -25.14 -26.17
N GLN A 176 -20.24 -25.57 -24.92
CA GLN A 176 -20.25 -26.99 -24.58
C GLN A 176 -21.35 -27.76 -25.34
N ALA A 177 -22.54 -27.19 -25.45
CA ALA A 177 -23.63 -27.78 -26.23
C ALA A 177 -23.29 -27.89 -27.72
N GLN A 178 -22.62 -26.89 -28.29
CA GLN A 178 -22.18 -26.89 -29.69
C GLN A 178 -21.05 -27.89 -29.93
N SER A 179 -20.06 -27.94 -29.03
CA SER A 179 -18.93 -28.87 -29.09
C SER A 179 -19.41 -30.33 -29.05
N ASN A 180 -20.34 -30.65 -28.14
CA ASN A 180 -20.92 -31.99 -28.05
C ASN A 180 -21.65 -32.43 -29.33
N LYS A 181 -22.34 -31.50 -30.02
CA LYS A 181 -22.99 -31.78 -31.30
C LYS A 181 -21.99 -32.03 -32.43
N ILE A 182 -20.93 -31.24 -32.53
CA ILE A 182 -19.93 -31.37 -33.60
C ILE A 182 -19.06 -32.61 -33.40
N THR A 183 -18.80 -33.02 -32.15
CA THR A 183 -18.09 -34.28 -31.88
C THR A 183 -18.86 -35.50 -32.43
N SER A 184 -20.18 -35.37 -32.66
CA SER A 184 -21.01 -36.38 -33.33
C SER A 184 -21.11 -36.24 -34.86
N ALA A 185 -20.66 -35.12 -35.45
CA ALA A 185 -20.75 -34.82 -36.88
C ALA A 185 -19.38 -34.36 -37.42
N ALA A 186 -18.65 -35.28 -38.07
CA ALA A 186 -17.28 -35.10 -38.53
C ALA A 186 -17.13 -34.10 -39.71
N LEU A 187 -17.19 -32.79 -39.43
CA LEU A 187 -16.90 -31.72 -40.40
C LEU A 187 -15.68 -30.89 -39.97
N SER A 188 -14.68 -30.77 -40.85
CA SER A 188 -13.38 -30.16 -40.53
C SER A 188 -13.43 -28.63 -40.37
N THR A 189 -14.37 -27.95 -41.03
CA THR A 189 -14.59 -26.50 -40.92
C THR A 189 -15.15 -26.11 -39.56
N ASP A 190 -16.04 -26.92 -39.01
CA ASP A 190 -16.68 -26.69 -37.71
C ASP A 190 -15.68 -26.86 -36.55
N SER A 191 -14.69 -27.75 -36.72
CA SER A 191 -13.60 -27.94 -35.76
C SER A 191 -12.68 -26.71 -35.63
N GLN A 192 -12.34 -26.04 -36.73
CA GLN A 192 -11.52 -24.81 -36.67
C GLN A 192 -12.28 -23.62 -36.04
N MET A 193 -13.58 -23.51 -36.31
CA MET A 193 -14.43 -22.50 -35.68
C MET A 193 -14.54 -22.71 -34.17
N LEU A 194 -14.75 -23.95 -33.72
CA LEU A 194 -14.76 -24.29 -32.29
C LEU A 194 -13.44 -23.95 -31.61
N ALA A 195 -12.30 -24.28 -32.22
CA ALA A 195 -10.98 -23.95 -31.65
C ALA A 195 -10.78 -22.43 -31.46
N ARG A 196 -11.24 -21.61 -32.42
CA ARG A 196 -11.20 -20.14 -32.27
C ARG A 196 -12.12 -19.64 -31.17
N GLN A 197 -13.30 -20.24 -31.05
CA GLN A 197 -14.28 -19.90 -30.01
C GLN A 197 -13.75 -20.27 -28.62
N GLU A 198 -13.10 -21.42 -28.47
CA GLU A 198 -12.44 -21.85 -27.23
C GLU A 198 -11.37 -20.85 -26.79
N ILE A 199 -10.49 -20.43 -27.71
CA ILE A 199 -9.45 -19.42 -27.44
C ILE A 199 -10.09 -18.10 -26.99
N SER A 200 -11.16 -17.67 -27.65
CA SER A 200 -11.89 -16.44 -27.28
C SER A 200 -12.49 -16.53 -25.88
N LEU A 201 -13.10 -17.66 -25.53
CA LEU A 201 -13.66 -17.90 -24.20
C LEU A 201 -12.58 -17.94 -23.12
N GLN A 202 -11.44 -18.60 -23.40
CA GLN A 202 -10.29 -18.59 -22.49
C GLN A 202 -9.77 -17.17 -22.26
N ALA A 203 -9.69 -16.34 -23.30
CA ALA A 203 -9.28 -14.94 -23.17
C ALA A 203 -10.28 -14.13 -22.31
N LYS A 204 -11.59 -14.26 -22.59
CA LYS A 204 -12.65 -13.61 -21.79
C LYS A 204 -12.58 -14.02 -20.32
N ARG A 205 -12.38 -15.31 -20.05
CA ARG A 205 -12.22 -15.88 -18.71
C ARG A 205 -11.09 -15.21 -17.93
N GLN A 206 -9.91 -15.08 -18.55
CA GLN A 206 -8.76 -14.43 -17.91
C GLN A 206 -9.04 -12.95 -17.63
N VAL A 207 -9.72 -12.24 -18.54
CA VAL A 207 -10.10 -10.83 -18.34
C VAL A 207 -11.06 -10.69 -17.15
N ILE A 208 -12.10 -11.52 -17.07
CA ILE A 208 -13.06 -11.51 -15.95
C ILE A 208 -12.34 -11.79 -14.64
N LEU A 209 -11.47 -12.80 -14.60
CA LEU A 209 -10.69 -13.15 -13.42
C LEU A 209 -9.77 -12.00 -12.97
N GLN A 210 -9.10 -11.32 -13.91
CA GLN A 210 -8.26 -10.16 -13.62
C GLN A 210 -9.08 -8.97 -13.07
N LYS A 211 -10.22 -8.66 -13.70
CA LYS A 211 -11.13 -7.60 -13.21
C LYS A 211 -11.62 -7.93 -11.79
N GLN A 212 -11.95 -9.21 -11.54
CA GLN A 212 -12.41 -9.64 -10.23
C GLN A 212 -11.32 -9.53 -9.18
N LYS A 213 -10.10 -10.01 -9.47
CA LYS A 213 -8.95 -9.90 -8.59
C LYS A 213 -8.70 -8.44 -8.21
N LYS A 214 -8.68 -7.54 -9.19
CA LYS A 214 -8.48 -6.10 -8.97
C LYS A 214 -9.56 -5.53 -8.06
N LEU A 215 -10.83 -5.85 -8.32
CA LEU A 215 -11.93 -5.35 -7.50
C LEU A 215 -11.88 -5.91 -6.07
N ASN A 216 -11.57 -7.20 -5.89
CA ASN A 216 -11.41 -7.82 -4.57
C ASN A 216 -10.33 -7.10 -3.75
N THR A 217 -9.19 -6.75 -4.36
CA THR A 217 -8.11 -6.01 -3.70
C THR A 217 -8.56 -4.60 -3.29
N GLU A 218 -9.16 -3.84 -4.21
CA GLU A 218 -9.66 -2.48 -3.93
C GLU A 218 -10.72 -2.46 -2.81
N MET A 219 -11.62 -3.46 -2.80
CA MET A 219 -12.63 -3.63 -1.76
C MET A 219 -12.00 -4.00 -0.41
N MET A 220 -10.94 -4.81 -0.40
CA MET A 220 -10.20 -5.15 0.82
C MET A 220 -9.52 -3.91 1.43
N GLU A 221 -8.84 -3.11 0.62
CA GLU A 221 -8.22 -1.85 1.04
C GLU A 221 -9.27 -0.88 1.62
N THR A 222 -10.43 -0.80 0.96
CA THR A 222 -11.55 0.03 1.41
C THR A 222 -12.11 -0.47 2.74
N LYS A 223 -12.26 -1.79 2.91
CA LYS A 223 -12.63 -2.42 4.19
C LYS A 223 -11.66 -2.04 5.32
N MET A 224 -10.36 -2.09 5.06
CA MET A 224 -9.34 -1.67 6.03
C MET A 224 -9.45 -0.18 6.39
N ARG A 225 -9.69 0.68 5.39
CA ARG A 225 -9.92 2.12 5.60
C ARG A 225 -11.20 2.40 6.42
N ILE A 226 -12.26 1.62 6.21
CA ILE A 226 -13.48 1.71 7.02
C ILE A 226 -13.19 1.30 8.47
N ASN A 227 -12.45 0.21 8.70
CA ASN A 227 -12.12 -0.26 10.05
C ASN A 227 -11.30 0.78 10.82
N SER A 228 -10.27 1.36 10.21
CA SER A 228 -9.45 2.39 10.85
C SER A 228 -10.24 3.67 11.14
N LEU A 229 -11.06 4.12 10.18
CA LEU A 229 -11.88 5.31 10.34
C LEU A 229 -12.96 5.11 11.42
N SER A 230 -13.64 3.96 11.41
CA SER A 230 -14.70 3.65 12.39
C SER A 230 -14.13 3.60 13.82
N ALA A 231 -12.94 3.04 14.01
CA ALA A 231 -12.26 3.03 15.30
C ALA A 231 -11.85 4.44 15.76
N TYR A 232 -11.35 5.27 14.84
CA TYR A 232 -10.98 6.65 15.13
C TYR A 232 -12.20 7.50 15.54
N ILE A 233 -13.31 7.37 14.82
CA ILE A 233 -14.53 8.12 15.11
C ILE A 233 -15.15 7.64 16.42
N SER A 234 -15.18 6.32 16.66
CA SER A 234 -15.74 5.75 17.89
C SER A 234 -14.95 6.17 19.14
N SER A 235 -13.63 6.38 19.02
CA SER A 235 -12.79 6.89 20.11
C SER A 235 -12.86 8.42 20.28
N ASN A 236 -13.41 9.14 19.31
CA ASN A 236 -13.47 10.61 19.30
C ASN A 236 -14.85 11.10 18.82
N ILE A 237 -15.94 10.61 19.42
CA ILE A 237 -17.30 11.02 19.05
C ILE A 237 -17.48 12.51 19.37
N ARG A 238 -17.67 13.34 18.34
CA ARG A 238 -17.82 14.80 18.49
C ARG A 238 -19.28 15.25 18.38
N SER A 239 -20.15 14.43 17.77
CA SER A 239 -21.54 14.81 17.47
C SER A 239 -22.46 13.60 17.21
N ASN A 240 -23.78 13.83 17.23
CA ASN A 240 -24.77 12.83 16.76
C ASN A 240 -24.62 12.50 15.26
N LEU A 241 -24.10 13.45 14.46
CA LEU A 241 -23.76 13.24 13.05
C LEU A 241 -22.66 12.17 12.88
N ASP A 242 -21.70 12.10 13.79
CA ASP A 242 -20.66 11.06 13.77
C ASP A 242 -21.24 9.67 14.06
N GLN A 243 -22.23 9.58 14.95
CA GLN A 243 -22.91 8.31 15.24
C GLN A 243 -23.73 7.81 14.04
N GLU A 244 -24.47 8.70 13.38
CA GLU A 244 -25.25 8.36 12.19
C GLU A 244 -24.34 7.94 11.02
N PHE A 245 -23.21 8.65 10.86
CA PHE A 245 -22.20 8.31 9.87
C PHE A 245 -21.54 6.95 10.13
N VAL A 246 -21.15 6.65 11.37
CA VAL A 246 -20.61 5.33 11.75
C VAL A 246 -21.63 4.22 11.50
N LYS A 247 -22.90 4.45 11.80
CA LYS A 247 -23.98 3.49 11.50
C LYS A 247 -24.09 3.24 9.99
N LYS A 248 -24.05 4.29 9.17
CA LYS A 248 -24.07 4.18 7.71
C LYS A 248 -22.83 3.47 7.16
N LEU A 249 -21.65 3.73 7.72
CA LEU A 249 -20.42 3.02 7.38
C LEU A 249 -20.51 1.53 7.71
N HIS A 250 -21.11 1.16 8.84
CA HIS A 250 -21.28 -0.23 9.22
C HIS A 250 -22.19 -0.99 8.24
N GLN A 251 -23.32 -0.40 7.87
CA GLN A 251 -24.23 -0.97 6.87
C GLN A 251 -23.55 -1.15 5.51
N LEU A 252 -22.78 -0.14 5.08
CA LEU A 252 -22.04 -0.20 3.83
C LEU A 252 -20.90 -1.23 3.88
N LYS A 253 -20.23 -1.37 5.03
CA LYS A 253 -19.21 -2.40 5.27
C LYS A 253 -19.80 -3.80 5.15
N GLU A 254 -20.99 -4.04 5.71
CA GLU A 254 -21.69 -5.33 5.59
C GLU A 254 -22.00 -5.66 4.13
N SER A 255 -22.58 -4.72 3.38
CA SER A 255 -22.83 -4.91 1.95
C SER A 255 -21.54 -5.13 1.15
N LEU A 256 -20.46 -4.42 1.48
CA LEU A 256 -19.15 -4.59 0.88
C LEU A 256 -18.56 -5.98 1.19
N ASN A 257 -18.71 -6.46 2.42
CA ASN A 257 -18.25 -7.77 2.87
C ASN A 257 -18.96 -8.90 2.13
N GLU A 258 -20.27 -8.82 1.94
CA GLU A 258 -21.03 -9.81 1.18
C GLU A 258 -20.55 -9.90 -0.27
N LYS A 259 -20.39 -8.75 -0.93
CA LYS A 259 -19.90 -8.68 -2.32
C LYS A 259 -18.46 -9.15 -2.46
N LEU A 260 -17.61 -8.83 -1.48
CA LEU A 260 -16.23 -9.29 -1.44
C LEU A 260 -16.15 -10.82 -1.22
N ALA A 261 -16.98 -11.36 -0.32
CA ALA A 261 -17.08 -12.80 -0.09
C ALA A 261 -17.55 -13.54 -1.35
N GLU A 262 -18.56 -13.03 -2.05
CA GLU A 262 -19.00 -13.55 -3.36
C GLU A 262 -17.86 -13.51 -4.39
N GLY A 263 -17.13 -12.39 -4.45
CA GLY A 263 -16.00 -12.18 -5.33
C GLY A 263 -14.83 -13.13 -5.10
N LEU A 264 -14.48 -13.39 -3.84
CA LEU A 264 -13.43 -14.33 -3.44
C LEU A 264 -13.84 -15.79 -3.69
N ARG A 265 -15.10 -16.14 -3.42
CA ARG A 265 -15.65 -17.47 -3.74
C ARG A 265 -15.56 -17.77 -5.22
N TYR A 266 -15.98 -16.82 -6.07
CA TYR A 266 -15.84 -16.98 -7.52
C TYR A 266 -14.38 -17.22 -7.93
N GLU A 267 -13.44 -16.42 -7.41
CA GLU A 267 -12.03 -16.58 -7.73
C GLU A 267 -11.52 -17.98 -7.33
N SER A 268 -11.94 -18.50 -6.17
CA SER A 268 -11.61 -19.87 -5.72
C SER A 268 -12.14 -20.92 -6.69
N SER A 269 -13.45 -20.88 -6.98
CA SER A 269 -14.09 -21.85 -7.88
C SER A 269 -13.49 -21.81 -9.29
N GLU A 270 -13.12 -20.62 -9.78
CA GLU A 270 -12.51 -20.46 -11.09
C GLU A 270 -11.10 -21.08 -11.14
N LEU A 271 -10.28 -20.87 -10.10
CA LEU A 271 -8.95 -21.47 -10.00
C LEU A 271 -9.01 -23.00 -9.82
N GLU A 272 -9.99 -23.50 -9.06
CA GLU A 272 -10.24 -24.94 -8.92
C GLU A 272 -10.63 -25.58 -10.26
N TYR A 273 -11.47 -24.91 -11.05
CA TYR A 273 -11.81 -25.38 -12.38
C TYR A 273 -10.57 -25.39 -13.31
N GLN A 274 -9.73 -24.35 -13.28
CA GLN A 274 -8.47 -24.34 -14.06
C GLN A 274 -7.54 -25.49 -13.65
N GLU A 275 -7.50 -25.83 -12.36
CA GLU A 275 -6.70 -26.95 -11.85
C GLU A 275 -7.21 -28.27 -12.41
N GLY A 276 -8.54 -28.49 -12.38
CA GLY A 276 -9.17 -29.66 -12.97
C GLY A 276 -8.83 -29.82 -14.46
N GLU A 277 -8.98 -28.76 -15.25
CA GLU A 277 -8.62 -28.79 -16.68
C GLU A 277 -7.15 -29.11 -16.92
N LEU A 278 -6.24 -28.56 -16.10
CA LEU A 278 -4.81 -28.86 -16.21
C LEU A 278 -4.50 -30.31 -15.84
N LEU A 279 -5.16 -30.87 -14.83
CA LEU A 279 -5.00 -32.28 -14.43
C LEU A 279 -5.48 -33.22 -15.54
N ASP A 280 -6.62 -32.93 -16.16
CA ASP A 280 -7.13 -33.69 -17.31
C ASP A 280 -6.19 -33.64 -18.51
N GLN A 281 -5.61 -32.46 -18.78
CA GLN A 281 -4.62 -32.28 -19.84
C GLN A 281 -3.30 -33.01 -19.52
N GLU A 282 -2.87 -33.02 -18.25
CA GLU A 282 -1.70 -33.75 -17.78
C GLU A 282 -1.88 -35.26 -17.98
N GLN A 283 -3.04 -35.81 -17.58
CA GLN A 283 -3.35 -37.22 -17.76
C GLN A 283 -3.37 -37.62 -19.24
N LYS A 284 -4.09 -36.88 -20.09
CA LYS A 284 -4.13 -37.14 -21.55
C LYS A 284 -2.74 -37.07 -22.17
N THR A 285 -1.88 -36.17 -21.69
CA THR A 285 -0.52 -36.01 -22.20
C THR A 285 0.37 -37.18 -21.77
N LYS A 286 0.25 -37.67 -20.54
CA LYS A 286 0.97 -38.87 -20.05
C LYS A 286 0.54 -40.15 -20.77
N GLU A 287 -0.75 -40.32 -21.02
CA GLU A 287 -1.27 -41.45 -21.80
C GLU A 287 -0.68 -41.45 -23.22
N LYS A 288 -0.65 -40.27 -23.86
CA LYS A 288 -0.03 -40.11 -25.18
C LYS A 288 1.48 -40.34 -25.16
N GLU A 289 2.20 -39.90 -24.12
CA GLU A 289 3.63 -40.14 -23.96
C GLU A 289 3.94 -41.64 -23.88
N THR A 290 3.16 -42.36 -23.07
CA THR A 290 3.31 -43.80 -22.86
C THR A 290 3.04 -44.59 -24.15
N ALA A 291 1.97 -44.22 -24.87
CA ALA A 291 1.65 -44.84 -26.16
C ALA A 291 2.77 -44.62 -27.19
N LEU A 292 3.28 -43.40 -27.28
CA LEU A 292 4.31 -43.02 -28.24
C LEU A 292 5.67 -43.68 -27.93
N GLU A 293 6.02 -43.81 -26.65
CA GLU A 293 7.22 -44.54 -26.23
C GLU A 293 7.10 -46.03 -26.56
N THR A 294 5.92 -46.63 -26.36
CA THR A 294 5.67 -48.03 -26.71
C THR A 294 5.85 -48.28 -28.21
N GLU A 295 5.28 -47.40 -29.06
CA GLU A 295 5.43 -47.49 -30.51
C GLU A 295 6.89 -47.28 -30.96
N PHE A 296 7.63 -46.37 -30.30
CA PHE A 296 9.04 -46.15 -30.57
C PHE A 296 9.90 -47.38 -30.25
N GLN A 297 9.67 -48.02 -29.11
CA GLN A 297 10.38 -49.26 -28.74
C GLN A 297 10.04 -50.43 -29.66
N GLN A 298 8.77 -50.55 -30.08
CA GLN A 298 8.34 -51.56 -31.04
C GLN A 298 9.05 -51.39 -32.39
N ASN A 299 9.09 -50.15 -32.91
CA ASN A 299 9.80 -49.85 -34.16
C ASN A 299 11.29 -50.16 -34.04
N LYS A 300 11.93 -49.83 -32.91
CA LYS A 300 13.34 -50.15 -32.67
C LYS A 300 13.61 -51.65 -32.66
N TYR A 301 12.72 -52.44 -32.05
CA TYR A 301 12.81 -53.89 -32.06
C TYR A 301 12.63 -54.47 -33.47
N GLU A 302 11.62 -54.01 -34.22
CA GLU A 302 11.36 -54.46 -35.59
C GLU A 302 12.56 -54.13 -36.52
N THR A 303 13.15 -52.94 -36.39
CA THR A 303 14.38 -52.57 -37.13
C THR A 303 15.49 -53.58 -36.87
N LYS A 304 15.76 -53.92 -35.60
CA LYS A 304 16.83 -54.85 -35.23
C LYS A 304 16.62 -56.24 -35.83
N VAL A 305 15.39 -56.77 -35.74
CA VAL A 305 15.04 -58.09 -36.30
C VAL A 305 15.20 -58.11 -37.83
N LEU A 306 14.77 -57.04 -38.51
CA LEU A 306 14.88 -56.91 -39.96
C LEU A 306 16.34 -56.77 -40.42
N GLU A 307 17.16 -56.01 -39.69
CA GLU A 307 18.60 -55.88 -39.97
C GLU A 307 19.35 -57.22 -39.82
N GLU A 308 19.07 -57.98 -38.74
CA GLU A 308 19.62 -59.32 -38.54
C GLU A 308 19.17 -60.31 -39.63
N THR A 309 17.93 -60.19 -40.09
CA THR A 309 17.38 -61.03 -41.17
C THR A 309 18.00 -60.67 -42.51
N LEU A 310 18.15 -59.38 -42.80
CA LEU A 310 18.83 -58.88 -44.00
C LEU A 310 20.28 -59.36 -44.07
N LYS A 311 20.99 -59.32 -42.93
CA LYS A 311 22.37 -59.80 -42.83
C LYS A 311 22.49 -61.29 -43.18
N ARG A 312 21.61 -62.13 -42.62
CA ARG A 312 21.55 -63.57 -42.95
C ARG A 312 21.25 -63.84 -44.42
N ILE A 313 20.33 -63.08 -45.02
CA ILE A 313 19.98 -63.20 -46.44
C ILE A 313 21.19 -62.86 -47.33
N ILE A 314 21.93 -61.80 -47.00
CA ILE A 314 23.15 -61.40 -47.71
C ILE A 314 24.23 -62.49 -47.59
N GLU A 315 24.42 -63.06 -46.40
CA GLU A 315 25.41 -64.12 -46.15
C GLU A 315 25.05 -65.45 -46.86
N SER A 316 23.75 -65.74 -47.04
CA SER A 316 23.26 -66.98 -47.67
C SER A 316 23.11 -66.93 -49.20
N ASN A 317 23.38 -65.77 -49.82
CA ASN A 317 23.33 -65.53 -51.26
C ASN A 317 21.99 -65.91 -51.95
N ASN A 318 20.89 -65.88 -51.22
CA ASN A 318 19.59 -66.34 -51.69
C ASN A 318 18.51 -65.26 -51.59
N ASN A 319 17.75 -65.12 -52.67
CA ASN A 319 16.47 -64.40 -52.77
C ASN A 319 16.51 -62.85 -52.82
N PHE A 320 16.79 -62.31 -54.00
CA PHE A 320 16.79 -60.86 -54.31
C PHE A 320 15.44 -60.16 -54.00
N ALA A 321 14.31 -60.84 -54.18
CA ALA A 321 12.99 -60.28 -53.91
C ALA A 321 12.76 -60.02 -52.42
N GLU A 322 13.24 -60.92 -51.56
CA GLU A 322 13.10 -60.83 -50.11
C GLU A 322 14.00 -59.75 -49.51
N LYS A 323 15.23 -59.62 -50.04
CA LYS A 323 16.14 -58.50 -49.73
C LYS A 323 15.48 -57.14 -49.99
N ASN A 324 14.95 -56.92 -51.20
CA ASN A 324 14.30 -55.65 -51.55
C ASN A 324 13.08 -55.36 -50.67
N ARG A 325 12.31 -56.39 -50.28
CA ARG A 325 11.16 -56.24 -49.39
C ARG A 325 11.59 -55.78 -47.99
N ILE A 326 12.66 -56.34 -47.45
CA ILE A 326 13.18 -55.96 -46.13
C ILE A 326 13.76 -54.54 -46.16
N GLU A 327 14.54 -54.19 -47.19
CA GLU A 327 15.07 -52.83 -47.35
C GLU A 327 13.97 -51.78 -47.46
N LEU A 328 12.87 -52.08 -48.19
CA LEU A 328 11.71 -51.20 -48.28
C LEU A 328 11.03 -51.02 -46.91
N ARG A 329 10.89 -52.11 -46.13
CA ARG A 329 10.30 -52.07 -44.79
C ARG A 329 11.16 -51.28 -43.82
N LEU A 330 12.49 -51.44 -43.86
CA LEU A 330 13.43 -50.64 -43.07
C LEU A 330 13.33 -49.14 -43.38
N LYS A 331 13.19 -48.78 -44.66
CA LYS A 331 12.93 -47.37 -45.05
C LYS A 331 11.61 -46.84 -44.50
N GLN A 332 10.54 -47.64 -44.51
CA GLN A 332 9.25 -47.26 -43.93
C GLN A 332 9.35 -47.05 -42.41
N ILE A 333 10.01 -47.95 -41.69
CA ILE A 333 10.21 -47.84 -40.24
C ILE A 333 11.07 -46.62 -39.90
N SER A 334 12.10 -46.33 -40.70
CA SER A 334 12.92 -45.12 -40.55
C SER A 334 12.08 -43.83 -40.65
N ILE A 335 11.18 -43.76 -41.63
CA ILE A 335 10.23 -42.64 -41.78
C ILE A 335 9.28 -42.57 -40.57
N GLN A 336 8.76 -43.69 -40.08
CA GLN A 336 7.91 -43.75 -38.89
C GLN A 336 8.65 -43.27 -37.63
N GLN A 337 9.90 -43.70 -37.42
CA GLN A 337 10.74 -43.25 -36.32
C GLN A 337 11.00 -41.74 -36.38
N GLN A 338 11.24 -41.16 -37.56
CA GLN A 338 11.39 -39.71 -37.70
C GLN A 338 10.12 -38.96 -37.30
N LYS A 339 8.93 -39.46 -37.68
CA LYS A 339 7.65 -38.89 -37.26
C LYS A 339 7.46 -38.97 -35.74
N LEU A 340 7.73 -40.13 -35.14
CA LEU A 340 7.64 -40.31 -33.69
C LEU A 340 8.59 -39.38 -32.93
N ILE A 341 9.82 -39.15 -33.44
CA ILE A 341 10.76 -38.19 -32.85
C ILE A 341 10.19 -36.77 -32.88
N GLN A 342 9.57 -36.35 -34.00
CA GLN A 342 8.94 -35.04 -34.10
C GLN A 342 7.76 -34.91 -33.12
N GLU A 343 6.91 -35.92 -33.04
CA GLU A 343 5.79 -35.93 -32.10
C GLU A 343 6.24 -35.93 -30.64
N LYS A 344 7.31 -36.68 -30.30
CA LYS A 344 7.90 -36.68 -28.95
C LYS A 344 8.43 -35.29 -28.57
N ARG A 345 9.08 -34.59 -29.50
CA ARG A 345 9.51 -33.19 -29.28
C ARG A 345 8.33 -32.26 -29.02
N LEU A 346 7.27 -32.38 -29.81
CA LEU A 346 6.06 -31.57 -29.63
C LEU A 346 5.37 -31.86 -28.29
N LEU A 347 5.33 -33.13 -27.88
CA LEU A 347 4.80 -33.54 -26.58
C LEU A 347 5.64 -32.99 -25.43
N HIS A 348 6.97 -33.03 -25.54
CA HIS A 348 7.87 -32.46 -24.54
C HIS A 348 7.66 -30.95 -24.35
N THR A 349 7.50 -30.21 -25.45
CA THR A 349 7.13 -28.78 -25.39
C THR A 349 5.79 -28.59 -24.65
N LYS A 350 4.78 -29.40 -24.97
CA LYS A 350 3.47 -29.35 -24.31
C LYS A 350 3.56 -29.64 -22.81
N ILE A 351 4.33 -30.66 -22.41
CA ILE A 351 4.58 -30.99 -20.99
C ILE A 351 5.22 -29.80 -20.27
N THR A 352 6.22 -29.17 -20.90
CA THR A 352 6.89 -28.00 -20.32
C THR A 352 5.92 -26.83 -20.14
N THR A 353 5.06 -26.57 -21.12
CA THR A 353 4.02 -25.53 -21.02
C THR A 353 3.01 -25.83 -19.89
N LEU A 354 2.56 -27.08 -19.76
CA LEU A 354 1.65 -27.49 -18.68
C LEU A 354 2.31 -27.31 -17.31
N GLN A 355 3.59 -27.66 -17.17
CA GLN A 355 4.36 -27.46 -15.94
C GLN A 355 4.39 -25.97 -15.54
N THR A 356 4.65 -25.08 -16.50
CA THR A 356 4.64 -23.62 -16.26
C THR A 356 3.27 -23.14 -15.83
N GLN A 357 2.21 -23.55 -16.52
CA GLN A 357 0.82 -23.18 -16.18
C GLN A 357 0.43 -23.65 -14.77
N LYS A 358 0.87 -24.85 -14.36
CA LYS A 358 0.64 -25.39 -13.01
C LYS A 358 1.34 -24.57 -11.93
N ASN A 359 2.57 -24.14 -12.18
CA ASN A 359 3.31 -23.27 -11.25
C ASN A 359 2.62 -21.91 -11.10
N GLU A 360 2.20 -21.30 -12.21
CA GLU A 360 1.44 -20.04 -12.19
C GLU A 360 0.12 -20.18 -11.43
N LEU A 361 -0.61 -21.29 -11.64
CA LEU A 361 -1.86 -21.55 -10.96
C LEU A 361 -1.66 -21.74 -9.45
N SER A 362 -0.61 -22.48 -9.06
CA SER A 362 -0.23 -22.66 -7.65
C SER A 362 0.05 -21.31 -6.98
N GLN A 363 0.79 -20.41 -7.65
CA GLN A 363 1.05 -19.06 -7.14
C GLN A 363 -0.25 -18.24 -7.00
N LYS A 364 -1.16 -18.31 -7.98
CA LYS A 364 -2.47 -17.63 -7.92
C LYS A 364 -3.31 -18.13 -6.74
N LYS A 365 -3.33 -19.45 -6.49
CA LYS A 365 -4.05 -20.05 -5.36
C LYS A 365 -3.45 -19.63 -4.01
N ALA A 366 -2.12 -19.58 -3.91
CA ALA A 366 -1.45 -19.11 -2.69
C ALA A 366 -1.79 -17.64 -2.39
N ASP A 367 -1.75 -16.78 -3.41
CA ASP A 367 -2.15 -15.37 -3.31
C ASP A 367 -3.62 -15.19 -2.91
N LEU A 368 -4.53 -15.98 -3.49
CA LEU A 368 -5.94 -15.97 -3.09
C LEU A 368 -6.12 -16.43 -1.63
N LYS A 369 -5.41 -17.49 -1.22
CA LYS A 369 -5.46 -17.99 0.17
C LYS A 369 -5.05 -16.91 1.16
N ALA A 370 -3.95 -16.19 0.89
CA ALA A 370 -3.52 -15.07 1.71
C ALA A 370 -4.57 -13.96 1.79
N ARG A 371 -5.22 -13.62 0.67
CA ARG A 371 -6.31 -12.62 0.66
C ARG A 371 -7.54 -13.09 1.45
N ILE A 372 -7.92 -14.37 1.37
CA ILE A 372 -9.02 -14.92 2.17
C ILE A 372 -8.68 -14.91 3.66
N GLU A 373 -7.44 -15.20 4.02
CA GLU A 373 -6.99 -15.12 5.42
C GLU A 373 -7.08 -13.71 5.98
N ILE A 374 -6.60 -12.71 5.23
CA ILE A 374 -6.75 -11.28 5.58
C ILE A 374 -8.23 -10.90 5.69
N PHE A 375 -9.07 -11.38 4.77
CA PHE A 375 -10.52 -11.12 4.82
C PHE A 375 -11.14 -11.64 6.11
N ASN A 376 -10.77 -12.86 6.53
CA ASN A 376 -11.31 -13.48 7.74
C ASN A 376 -10.79 -12.81 9.03
N GLN A 377 -9.53 -12.36 9.06
CA GLN A 377 -8.97 -11.64 10.21
C GLN A 377 -9.55 -10.24 10.41
N THR A 378 -10.08 -9.62 9.33
CA THR A 378 -10.59 -8.24 9.33
C THR A 378 -12.13 -8.16 9.34
N SER A 379 -12.82 -9.30 9.29
CA SER A 379 -14.27 -9.43 9.42
C SER A 379 -14.65 -9.40 10.90
#